data_AF-A0A1F6SA80-F1
#
_entry.id   AF-A0A1F6SA80-F1
#
_cell.length_a   1.000
_cell.length_b   1.000
_cell.length_c   1.000
_cell.angle_alpha   90.00
_cell.angle_beta   90.00
_cell.angle_gamma   90.00
#
_symmetry.space_group_name_H-M   'P 1'
#
loop_
_entity.id
_entity.type
_entity.pdbx_description
1 polymer ?
#
loop_
_entity_poly.entity_id
_entity_poly.type
_entity_poly.pdbx_seq_one_letter_code
_entity_poly.pdbx_strand_id
1 'polypeptide(L)'
;MLFMQEFPDMPMSPKIASLSPIERSAGEVLTREAIKDIVEPALVKACEHLYDKNIRSISSSANQKDVASGNAYIEIDYDSLSDENRKIADELCEVYEYDGNKIAIIKIPVNENSTIEDIERQGLVITEKFQKQPASWIPTFPGDEETAKTQGLFFDPEESLMYLSEEHYRKAKGRS
;
A
#
# COMPACT_ATOMS: atom_id res chain seq x y z
N MET A 1 15.36 -50.54 -7.82
CA MET A 1 14.96 -50.00 -6.51
C MET A 1 15.25 -48.50 -6.59
N LEU A 2 14.22 -47.69 -6.82
CA LEU A 2 14.36 -46.24 -7.02
C LEU A 2 14.51 -45.59 -5.65
N PHE A 3 15.59 -44.86 -5.41
CA PHE A 3 15.75 -44.04 -4.22
C PHE A 3 14.75 -42.88 -4.28
N MET A 4 13.78 -42.88 -3.35
CA MET A 4 13.01 -41.66 -3.06
C MET A 4 13.99 -40.67 -2.43
N GLN A 5 14.30 -39.63 -3.18
CA GLN A 5 15.08 -38.51 -2.68
C GLN A 5 14.15 -37.75 -1.71
N GLU A 6 14.43 -37.84 -0.41
CA GLU A 6 13.77 -37.01 0.59
C GLU A 6 14.13 -35.55 0.28
N PHE A 7 13.15 -34.79 -0.22
CA PHE A 7 13.29 -33.35 -0.31
C PHE A 7 13.32 -32.82 1.13
N PRO A 8 14.36 -32.08 1.54
CA PRO A 8 14.37 -31.48 2.88
C PRO A 8 13.15 -30.57 3.00
N ASP A 9 12.43 -30.69 4.13
CA ASP A 9 11.30 -29.84 4.49
C ASP A 9 11.70 -28.37 4.23
N MET A 10 11.12 -27.78 3.19
CA MET A 10 11.24 -26.34 3.02
C MET A 10 10.58 -25.69 4.24
N PRO A 11 11.19 -24.66 4.85
CA PRO A 11 10.58 -23.99 5.98
C PRO A 11 9.21 -23.47 5.55
N MET A 12 8.16 -24.01 6.16
CA MET A 12 6.78 -23.58 5.92
C MET A 12 6.70 -22.07 6.20
N SER A 13 6.12 -21.32 5.26
CA SER A 13 5.86 -19.90 5.43
C SER A 13 5.09 -19.66 6.74
N PRO A 14 5.48 -18.70 7.57
CA PRO A 14 4.79 -18.46 8.85
C PRO A 14 3.31 -18.19 8.65
N LYS A 15 2.49 -18.61 9.62
CA LYS A 15 1.06 -18.33 9.65
C LYS A 15 0.79 -16.91 10.13
N ILE A 16 -0.22 -16.23 9.57
CA ILE A 16 -0.60 -14.90 10.10
C ILE A 16 -1.15 -14.95 11.52
N ALA A 17 -1.69 -16.08 11.94
CA ALA A 17 -2.15 -16.31 13.31
C ALA A 17 -1.01 -16.21 14.35
N SER A 18 0.25 -16.25 13.91
CA SER A 18 1.42 -16.06 14.77
C SER A 18 1.96 -14.62 14.76
N LEU A 19 1.42 -13.75 13.91
CA LEU A 19 1.86 -12.38 13.77
C LEU A 19 1.20 -11.49 14.81
N SER A 20 2.03 -10.78 15.57
CA SER A 20 1.58 -9.67 16.39
C SER A 20 1.22 -8.48 15.49
N PRO A 21 0.16 -7.72 15.81
CA PRO A 21 -0.20 -6.51 15.07
C PRO A 21 0.92 -5.47 15.10
N ILE A 22 1.06 -4.71 14.02
CA ILE A 22 1.88 -3.51 14.02
C ILE A 22 0.99 -2.33 14.46
N GLU A 23 1.10 -1.93 15.72
CA GLU A 23 0.25 -0.86 16.31
C GLU A 23 0.68 0.57 15.91
N ARG A 24 1.54 0.72 14.90
CA ARG A 24 1.89 2.03 14.36
C ARG A 24 0.81 2.44 13.36
N SER A 25 0.06 3.48 13.70
CA SER A 25 -0.81 4.13 12.73
C SER A 25 0.05 4.70 11.60
N ALA A 26 -0.21 4.26 10.36
CA ALA A 26 0.34 4.86 9.16
C ALA A 26 -0.32 6.23 8.96
N GLY A 27 0.08 7.21 9.77
CA GLY A 27 -0.39 8.60 9.63
C GLY A 27 -0.18 9.14 8.22
N GLU A 28 0.81 8.62 7.49
CA GLU A 28 0.96 8.67 6.04
C GLU A 28 2.09 7.69 5.62
N VAL A 29 1.87 6.81 4.64
CA VAL A 29 2.99 6.14 3.94
C VAL A 29 3.68 7.20 3.08
N LEU A 30 4.73 7.83 3.61
CA LEU A 30 5.41 8.93 2.91
C LEU A 30 6.50 8.45 1.95
N THR A 31 7.11 7.29 2.19
CA THR A 31 8.16 6.75 1.32
C THR A 31 7.96 5.26 1.10
N ARG A 32 8.48 4.78 -0.03
CA ARG A 32 8.47 3.36 -0.38
C ARG A 32 9.17 2.52 0.69
N GLU A 33 10.30 3.00 1.22
CA GLU A 33 11.15 2.27 2.16
C GLU A 33 10.50 2.09 3.53
N ALA A 34 9.62 3.02 3.94
CA ALA A 34 8.94 2.97 5.23
C ALA A 34 7.86 1.88 5.27
N ILE A 35 7.35 1.43 4.11
CA ILE A 35 6.24 0.48 4.01
C ILE A 35 6.52 -0.79 4.81
N LYS A 36 7.71 -1.37 4.67
CA LYS A 36 8.10 -2.61 5.37
C LYS A 36 8.13 -2.49 6.90
N ASP A 37 8.20 -1.27 7.43
CA ASP A 37 8.31 -1.00 8.87
C ASP A 37 6.95 -0.72 9.53
N ILE A 38 5.90 -0.48 8.71
CA ILE A 38 4.55 -0.11 9.17
C ILE A 38 3.44 -1.01 8.63
N VAL A 39 3.73 -1.89 7.67
CA VAL A 39 2.78 -2.86 7.10
C VAL A 39 3.19 -4.28 7.51
N GLU A 40 2.23 -5.12 7.87
CA GLU A 40 2.51 -6.52 8.17
C GLU A 40 3.18 -7.23 6.98
N PRO A 41 4.12 -8.16 7.22
CA PRO A 41 4.89 -8.81 6.16
C PRO A 41 4.05 -9.38 5.00
N ALA A 42 2.85 -9.89 5.31
CA ALA A 42 1.93 -10.46 4.33
C ALA A 42 1.36 -9.45 3.32
N LEU A 43 1.38 -8.14 3.61
CA LEU A 43 0.83 -7.10 2.74
C LEU A 43 1.87 -6.13 2.20
N VAL A 44 3.14 -6.22 2.64
CA VAL A 44 4.22 -5.30 2.23
C VAL A 44 4.31 -5.19 0.70
N LYS A 45 4.36 -6.32 -0.01
CA LYS A 45 4.46 -6.29 -1.49
C LYS A 45 3.25 -5.64 -2.15
N ALA A 46 2.05 -5.88 -1.64
CA ALA A 46 0.84 -5.29 -2.18
C ALA A 46 0.82 -3.76 -1.96
N CYS A 47 1.21 -3.30 -0.76
CA CYS A 47 1.29 -1.87 -0.44
C CYS A 47 2.40 -1.16 -1.22
N GLU A 48 3.58 -1.79 -1.37
CA GLU A 48 4.66 -1.28 -2.23
C GLU A 48 4.19 -1.17 -3.69
N HIS A 49 3.44 -2.16 -4.18
CA HIS A 49 2.95 -2.15 -5.55
C HIS A 49 1.91 -1.05 -5.81
N LEU A 50 1.03 -0.79 -4.85
CA LEU A 50 0.12 0.37 -4.89
C LEU A 50 0.90 1.69 -4.88
N TYR A 51 1.89 1.81 -4.00
CA TYR A 51 2.75 3.00 -3.94
C TYR A 51 3.50 3.24 -5.25
N ASP A 52 4.03 2.18 -5.86
CA ASP A 52 4.72 2.22 -7.15
C ASP A 52 3.75 2.63 -8.28
N LYS A 53 2.45 2.35 -8.14
CA LYS A 53 1.37 2.82 -9.02
C LYS A 53 0.81 4.20 -8.66
N ASN A 54 1.39 4.85 -7.65
CA ASN A 54 0.94 6.12 -7.09
C ASN A 54 -0.48 6.08 -6.51
N ILE A 55 -0.91 4.92 -6.03
CA ILE A 55 -2.18 4.73 -5.33
C ILE A 55 -1.91 4.78 -3.83
N ARG A 56 -2.66 5.63 -3.12
CA ARG A 56 -2.49 5.82 -1.69
C ARG A 56 -3.22 4.74 -0.91
N SER A 57 -2.44 3.89 -0.23
CA SER A 57 -2.93 3.10 0.88
C SER A 57 -2.95 3.98 2.15
N ILE A 58 -4.03 3.87 2.93
CA ILE A 58 -4.21 4.63 4.18
C ILE A 58 -4.17 3.73 5.41
N SER A 59 -4.45 2.43 5.25
CA SER A 59 -4.40 1.43 6.32
C SER A 59 -4.26 0.03 5.74
N SER A 60 -3.76 -0.90 6.53
CA SER A 60 -3.72 -2.32 6.20
C SER A 60 -3.64 -3.17 7.46
N SER A 61 -4.14 -4.40 7.43
CA SER A 61 -3.94 -5.37 8.51
C SER A 61 -3.94 -6.79 7.97
N ALA A 62 -2.95 -7.58 8.40
CA ALA A 62 -2.87 -9.02 8.16
C ALA A 62 -2.14 -9.75 9.29
N ASN A 63 -2.80 -9.88 10.43
CA ASN A 63 -2.26 -10.47 11.66
C ASN A 63 -3.29 -11.37 12.37
N GLN A 64 -2.94 -11.83 13.58
CA GLN A 64 -3.77 -12.74 14.36
C GLN A 64 -5.19 -12.22 14.67
N LYS A 65 -5.40 -10.90 14.74
CA LYS A 65 -6.72 -10.31 15.01
C LYS A 65 -7.65 -10.49 13.81
N ASP A 66 -7.09 -10.48 12.60
CA ASP A 66 -7.84 -10.57 11.35
C ASP A 66 -8.42 -11.96 11.10
N VAL A 67 -7.81 -13.00 11.68
CA VAL A 67 -8.34 -14.38 11.65
C VAL A 67 -9.75 -14.45 12.22
N ALA A 68 -10.03 -13.72 13.31
CA ALA A 68 -11.36 -13.69 13.92
C ALA A 68 -12.40 -12.96 13.04
N SER A 69 -11.97 -11.96 12.27
CA SER A 69 -12.82 -11.22 11.32
C SER A 69 -13.00 -11.96 9.98
N GLY A 70 -12.15 -12.95 9.71
CA GLY A 70 -12.10 -13.73 8.48
C GLY A 70 -11.45 -13.02 7.29
N ASN A 71 -10.96 -11.79 7.44
CA ASN A 71 -10.34 -11.04 6.35
C ASN A 71 -9.14 -10.21 6.81
N ALA A 72 -8.03 -10.33 6.09
CA ALA A 72 -7.02 -9.28 6.03
C ALA A 72 -7.50 -8.16 5.09
N TYR A 73 -6.94 -6.96 5.19
CA TYR A 73 -7.37 -5.84 4.36
C TYR A 73 -6.28 -4.84 4.00
N ILE A 74 -6.53 -4.10 2.90
CA ILE A 74 -5.84 -2.85 2.54
C ILE A 74 -6.91 -1.80 2.26
N GLU A 75 -6.84 -0.66 2.93
CA GLU A 75 -7.68 0.51 2.69
C GLU A 75 -6.97 1.48 1.73
N ILE A 76 -7.70 1.92 0.71
CA ILE A 76 -7.24 2.85 -0.33
C ILE A 76 -8.06 4.14 -0.24
N ASP A 77 -7.37 5.28 -0.31
CA ASP A 77 -7.99 6.59 -0.49
C ASP A 77 -8.65 6.64 -1.88
N TYR A 78 -9.96 6.39 -1.93
CA TYR A 78 -10.71 6.24 -3.17
C TYR A 78 -10.79 7.56 -3.94
N ASP A 79 -10.88 8.68 -3.21
CA ASP A 79 -10.99 10.01 -3.81
C ASP A 79 -9.67 10.42 -4.50
N SER A 80 -8.54 9.83 -4.10
CA SER A 80 -7.25 9.99 -4.79
C SER A 80 -7.14 9.23 -6.12
N LEU A 81 -8.02 8.28 -6.42
CA LEU A 81 -7.92 7.43 -7.62
C LEU A 81 -8.24 8.19 -8.92
N SER A 82 -7.67 7.75 -10.03
CA SER A 82 -8.14 8.16 -11.37
C SER A 82 -9.52 7.56 -11.70
N ASP A 83 -10.18 8.04 -12.75
CA ASP A 83 -11.46 7.47 -13.19
C ASP A 83 -11.36 5.98 -13.56
N GLU A 84 -10.23 5.55 -14.15
CA GLU A 84 -9.95 4.17 -14.50
C GLU A 84 -9.77 3.31 -13.25
N ASN A 85 -9.00 3.80 -12.27
CA ASN A 85 -8.76 3.07 -11.02
C ASN A 85 -10.00 3.05 -10.11
N ARG A 86 -10.86 4.07 -10.17
CA ARG A 86 -12.17 4.03 -9.50
C ARG A 86 -13.03 2.88 -10.01
N LYS A 87 -13.11 2.68 -11.34
CA LYS A 87 -13.84 1.54 -11.92
C LYS A 87 -13.29 0.19 -11.44
N ILE A 88 -11.96 0.06 -11.38
CA ILE A 88 -11.31 -1.14 -10.87
C ILE A 88 -11.63 -1.34 -9.37
N ALA A 89 -11.61 -0.28 -8.57
CA ALA A 89 -11.98 -0.34 -7.17
C ALA A 89 -13.46 -0.72 -6.99
N ASP A 90 -14.37 -0.15 -7.78
CA ASP A 90 -15.81 -0.47 -7.74
C ASP A 90 -16.09 -1.94 -8.07
N GLU A 91 -15.25 -2.58 -8.90
CA GLU A 91 -15.38 -3.99 -9.26
C GLU A 91 -14.75 -4.94 -8.23
N LEU A 92 -13.65 -4.55 -7.59
CA LEU A 92 -12.81 -5.44 -6.78
C LEU A 92 -12.87 -5.19 -5.27
N CYS A 93 -13.35 -4.03 -4.84
CA CYS A 93 -13.29 -3.57 -3.46
C CYS A 93 -14.68 -3.31 -2.89
N GLU A 94 -14.77 -3.29 -1.56
CA GLU A 94 -15.91 -2.68 -0.89
C GLU A 94 -15.65 -1.18 -0.71
N VAL A 95 -16.50 -0.34 -1.30
CA VAL A 95 -16.38 1.13 -1.21
C VAL A 95 -17.39 1.67 -0.19
N TYR A 96 -16.91 2.44 0.78
CA TYR A 96 -17.73 3.07 1.82
C TYR A 96 -17.32 4.52 2.02
N GLU A 97 -18.24 5.29 2.59
CA GLU A 97 -18.00 6.66 2.99
C GLU A 97 -17.81 6.70 4.51
N TYR A 98 -16.70 7.29 4.95
CA TYR A 98 -16.36 7.47 6.36
C TYR A 98 -15.85 8.89 6.57
N ASP A 99 -16.52 9.64 7.45
CA ASP A 99 -16.18 11.03 7.77
C ASP A 99 -16.03 11.94 6.52
N GLY A 100 -16.91 11.73 5.53
CA GLY A 100 -16.93 12.50 4.28
C GLY A 100 -15.87 12.08 3.25
N ASN A 101 -15.02 11.09 3.55
CA ASN A 101 -14.05 10.53 2.61
C ASN A 101 -14.51 9.16 2.11
N LYS A 102 -14.28 8.87 0.83
CA LYS A 102 -14.52 7.53 0.30
C LYS A 102 -13.28 6.67 0.45
N ILE A 103 -13.50 5.45 0.93
CA ILE A 103 -12.44 4.46 1.12
C ILE A 103 -12.84 3.19 0.37
N ALA A 104 -11.89 2.62 -0.37
CA ALA A 104 -12.01 1.30 -0.95
C ALA A 104 -11.22 0.29 -0.13
N ILE A 105 -11.87 -0.76 0.38
CA ILE A 105 -11.21 -1.88 1.04
C ILE A 105 -11.02 -3.03 0.05
N ILE A 106 -9.77 -3.42 -0.15
CA ILE A 106 -9.41 -4.75 -0.64
C ILE A 106 -9.53 -5.73 0.54
N LYS A 107 -10.44 -6.71 0.46
CA LYS A 107 -10.53 -7.81 1.44
C LYS A 107 -9.84 -9.06 0.92
N ILE A 108 -8.99 -9.66 1.75
CA ILE A 108 -8.32 -10.92 1.46
C ILE A 108 -8.78 -11.95 2.50
N PRO A 109 -9.51 -13.00 2.10
CA PRO A 109 -10.00 -14.00 3.04
C PRO A 109 -8.86 -14.71 3.79
N VAL A 110 -9.02 -14.87 5.11
CA VAL A 110 -8.03 -15.52 5.98
C VAL A 110 -8.67 -16.48 6.98
N ASN A 111 -7.90 -17.46 7.44
CA ASN A 111 -8.26 -18.39 8.52
C ASN A 111 -7.00 -18.78 9.33
N GLU A 112 -7.14 -19.65 10.34
CA GLU A 112 -6.03 -20.06 11.21
C GLU A 112 -4.91 -20.85 10.50
N ASN A 113 -5.11 -21.22 9.23
CA ASN A 113 -4.14 -21.91 8.40
C ASN A 113 -3.53 -21.02 7.31
N SER A 114 -4.03 -19.80 7.12
CA SER A 114 -3.48 -18.86 6.14
C SER A 114 -2.03 -18.50 6.47
N THR A 115 -1.17 -18.61 5.47
CA THR A 115 0.24 -18.23 5.55
C THR A 115 0.48 -16.81 5.06
N ILE A 116 1.64 -16.23 5.43
CA ILE A 116 2.11 -14.95 4.89
C ILE A 116 2.13 -14.99 3.36
N GLU A 117 2.65 -16.07 2.78
CA GLU A 117 2.79 -16.22 1.32
C GLU A 117 1.45 -16.29 0.60
N ASP A 118 0.44 -16.96 1.19
CA ASP A 118 -0.90 -17.03 0.61
C ASP A 118 -1.56 -15.67 0.46
N ILE A 119 -1.39 -14.81 1.47
CA ILE A 119 -1.99 -13.47 1.51
C ILE A 119 -1.18 -12.51 0.65
N GLU A 120 0.15 -12.62 0.68
CA GLU A 120 1.03 -11.84 -0.19
C GLU A 120 0.68 -12.06 -1.67
N ARG A 121 0.54 -13.33 -2.09
CA ARG A 121 0.14 -13.68 -3.45
C ARG A 121 -1.23 -13.12 -3.81
N GLN A 122 -2.22 -13.26 -2.93
CA GLN A 122 -3.57 -12.76 -3.18
C GLN A 122 -3.62 -11.23 -3.27
N GLY A 123 -2.98 -10.53 -2.33
CA GLY A 123 -2.89 -9.07 -2.35
C GLY A 123 -2.18 -8.55 -3.59
N LEU A 124 -1.09 -9.21 -4.01
CA LEU A 124 -0.39 -8.83 -5.24
C LEU A 124 -1.26 -8.98 -6.49
N VAL A 125 -1.97 -10.11 -6.63
CA VAL A 125 -2.89 -10.35 -7.76
C VAL A 125 -3.98 -9.28 -7.87
N ILE A 126 -4.52 -8.80 -6.75
CA ILE A 126 -5.53 -7.74 -6.74
C ILE A 126 -4.90 -6.40 -7.11
N THR A 127 -3.80 -6.03 -6.45
CA THR A 127 -3.12 -4.75 -6.72
C THR A 127 -2.52 -4.66 -8.12
N GLU A 128 -2.24 -5.79 -8.77
CA GLU A 128 -1.86 -5.87 -10.19
C GLU A 128 -2.90 -5.32 -11.16
N LYS A 129 -4.19 -5.38 -10.81
CA LYS A 129 -5.26 -4.89 -11.68
C LYS A 129 -5.28 -3.37 -11.83
N PHE A 130 -4.87 -2.66 -10.78
CA PHE A 130 -4.81 -1.20 -10.80
C PHE A 130 -3.78 -0.68 -11.81
N GLN A 131 -4.01 0.51 -12.32
CA GLN A 131 -3.14 1.18 -13.28
C GLN A 131 -2.27 2.23 -12.59
N LYS A 132 -1.11 2.51 -13.18
CA LYS A 132 -0.28 3.65 -12.78
C LYS A 132 -1.04 4.95 -13.06
N GLN A 133 -1.05 5.87 -12.11
CA GLN A 133 -1.64 7.21 -12.25
C GLN A 133 -0.68 8.30 -11.74
N PRO A 134 -0.93 9.60 -11.99
CA PRO A 134 -0.31 10.68 -11.21
C PRO A 134 -0.69 10.59 -9.72
N ALA A 135 0.24 10.94 -8.83
CA ALA A 135 0.01 10.93 -7.39
C ALA A 135 -0.68 12.23 -6.93
N SER A 136 -2.01 12.29 -7.06
CA SER A 136 -2.84 13.44 -6.67
C SER A 136 -2.86 13.71 -5.15
N TRP A 137 -2.54 12.70 -4.35
CA TRP A 137 -2.55 12.75 -2.89
C TRP A 137 -1.27 13.32 -2.28
N ILE A 138 -0.23 13.55 -3.08
CA ILE A 138 1.03 14.11 -2.58
C ILE A 138 0.80 15.57 -2.19
N PRO A 139 1.10 15.96 -0.94
CA PRO A 139 0.92 17.33 -0.51
C PRO A 139 1.86 18.27 -1.28
N THR A 140 1.34 19.44 -1.62
CA THR A 140 2.11 20.53 -2.23
C THR A 140 1.98 21.79 -1.39
N PHE A 141 3.06 22.57 -1.33
CA PHE A 141 3.10 23.79 -0.54
C PHE A 141 3.54 24.95 -1.44
N PRO A 142 2.83 26.08 -1.47
CA PRO A 142 3.32 27.26 -2.17
C PRO A 142 4.60 27.76 -1.48
N GLY A 143 5.57 28.23 -2.26
CA GLY A 143 6.82 28.75 -1.70
C GLY A 143 7.84 29.19 -2.74
N ASP A 144 9.08 29.33 -2.29
CA ASP A 144 10.22 29.71 -3.10
C ASP A 144 11.42 28.78 -2.85
N GLU A 145 12.45 28.92 -3.68
CA GLU A 145 13.65 28.08 -3.61
C GLU A 145 14.41 28.22 -2.28
N GLU A 146 14.41 29.41 -1.68
CA GLU A 146 15.11 29.67 -0.42
C GLU A 146 14.41 28.95 0.75
N THR A 147 13.07 29.02 0.78
CA THR A 147 12.22 28.32 1.74
C THR A 147 12.37 26.81 1.59
N ALA A 148 12.33 26.30 0.36
CA ALA A 148 12.48 24.87 0.09
C ALA A 148 13.84 24.34 0.59
N LYS A 149 14.94 25.05 0.28
CA LYS A 149 16.29 24.72 0.77
C LYS A 149 16.36 24.69 2.29
N THR A 150 15.76 25.68 2.94
CA THR A 150 15.75 25.79 4.42
C THR A 150 14.99 24.62 5.06
N GLN A 151 13.94 24.14 4.42
CA GLN A 151 13.08 23.06 4.94
C GLN A 151 13.45 21.66 4.42
N GLY A 152 14.45 21.54 3.53
CA GLY A 152 14.81 20.26 2.91
C GLY A 152 13.75 19.74 1.93
N LEU A 153 12.95 20.64 1.35
CA LEU A 153 11.92 20.32 0.36
C LEU A 153 12.47 20.46 -1.06
N PHE A 154 11.81 19.81 -2.02
CA PHE A 154 12.07 19.97 -3.45
C PHE A 154 11.22 21.12 -4.02
N PHE A 155 11.82 22.05 -4.76
CA PHE A 155 11.14 23.20 -5.35
C PHE A 155 10.91 23.03 -6.86
N ASP A 156 9.67 23.24 -7.29
CA ASP A 156 9.28 23.37 -8.70
C ASP A 156 9.18 24.86 -9.09
N PRO A 157 10.15 25.41 -9.84
CA PRO A 157 10.14 26.81 -10.22
C PRO A 157 9.07 27.16 -11.24
N GLU A 158 8.52 26.18 -11.98
CA GLU A 158 7.49 26.44 -13.00
C GLU A 158 6.16 26.80 -12.35
N GLU A 159 5.80 26.12 -11.26
CA GLU A 159 4.52 26.30 -10.55
C GLU A 159 4.67 27.02 -9.20
N SER A 160 5.91 27.32 -8.77
CA SER A 160 6.20 27.88 -7.45
C SER A 160 5.64 27.01 -6.30
N LEU A 161 5.79 25.68 -6.46
CA LEU A 161 5.34 24.67 -5.49
C LEU A 161 6.54 23.92 -4.90
N MET A 162 6.38 23.49 -3.65
CA MET A 162 7.33 22.66 -2.92
C MET A 162 6.73 21.29 -2.64
N TYR A 163 7.59 20.27 -2.64
CA TYR A 163 7.28 18.86 -2.42
C TYR A 163 8.19 18.30 -1.33
N LEU A 164 7.76 17.27 -0.60
CA LEU A 164 8.59 16.66 0.46
C LEU A 164 9.89 16.03 -0.09
N SER A 165 9.90 15.65 -1.38
CA SER A 165 11.07 15.09 -2.06
C SER A 165 10.99 15.26 -3.58
N GLU A 166 12.12 15.03 -4.27
CA GLU A 166 12.14 14.97 -5.73
C GLU A 166 11.30 13.81 -6.27
N GLU A 167 11.26 12.67 -5.56
CA GLU A 167 10.40 11.53 -5.92
C GLU A 167 8.93 11.94 -5.90
N HIS A 168 8.51 12.69 -4.87
CA HIS A 168 7.15 13.19 -4.75
C HIS A 168 6.79 14.14 -5.88
N TYR A 169 7.68 15.08 -6.23
CA TYR A 169 7.52 15.91 -7.41
C TYR A 169 7.32 15.08 -8.67
N ARG A 170 8.20 14.10 -8.93
CA ARG A 170 8.14 13.21 -10.10
C ARG A 170 6.83 12.43 -10.15
N LYS A 171 6.39 11.84 -9.04
CA LYS A 171 5.12 11.09 -8.95
C LYS A 171 3.90 11.99 -9.16
N ALA A 172 3.88 13.19 -8.59
CA ALA A 172 2.79 14.15 -8.75
C ALA A 172 2.67 14.62 -10.20
N LYS A 173 3.79 14.83 -10.91
CA LYS A 173 3.82 15.20 -12.33
C LYS A 173 3.58 14.03 -13.29
N GLY A 174 3.41 12.79 -12.79
CA GLY A 174 3.33 11.59 -13.63
C GLY A 174 4.62 11.28 -14.40
N ARG A 175 5.77 11.74 -13.90
CA ARG A 175 7.10 11.56 -14.47
C ARG A 175 7.86 10.50 -13.68
N SER A 176 7.47 9.23 -13.79
CA SER A 176 8.13 8.11 -13.09
C SER A 176 8.32 6.91 -13.99
#